data_AF-A0A2G2YB27-F1
#
_entry.id   AF-A0A2G2YB27-F1
#
_cell.length_a   1.000
_cell.length_b   1.000
_cell.length_c   1.000
_cell.angle_alpha   90.00
_cell.angle_beta   90.00
_cell.angle_gamma   90.00
#
_symmetry.space_group_name_H-M   'P 1'
#
loop_
_entity.id
_entity.type
_entity.pdbx_description
1 polymer ?
#
loop_
_entity_poly.entity_id
_entity_poly.type
_entity_poly.pdbx_seq_one_letter_code
_entity_poly.pdbx_strand_id
1 'polypeptide(L)'
;MPYEIRVHTHSAFALGYEAGINKSTVDGNLVPPSCLITFVQKRIQYLELEETASNDDTDMDEDFQFLQPIDLITTDVYELHKIIKEKKRKSSERKT
;
A
#
# COMPACT_ATOMS: atom_id res chain seq x y z
N MET A 1 18.54 6.24 2.56
CA MET A 1 18.08 7.55 3.06
C MET A 1 16.85 7.30 3.91
N PRO A 2 16.76 7.79 5.16
CA PRO A 2 15.60 7.56 6.01
C PRO A 2 14.38 8.26 5.42
N TYR A 3 13.23 7.60 5.51
CA TYR A 3 11.97 7.95 4.84
C TYR A 3 11.32 9.15 5.54
N GLU A 4 11.64 10.36 5.12
CA GLU A 4 11.07 11.58 5.70
C GLU A 4 9.68 11.87 5.12
N ILE A 5 8.68 12.04 5.99
CA ILE A 5 7.31 12.36 5.57
C ILE A 5 7.28 13.80 5.06
N ARG A 6 6.86 13.99 3.80
CA ARG A 6 6.79 15.32 3.18
C ARG A 6 5.59 16.11 3.69
N VAL A 7 5.85 17.35 4.09
CA VAL A 7 4.83 18.34 4.45
C VAL A 7 4.32 19.04 3.20
N HIS A 8 3.00 19.05 2.99
CA HIS A 8 2.32 19.73 1.87
C HIS A 8 1.49 20.90 2.41
N THR A 9 2.11 22.05 2.62
CA THR A 9 1.52 23.18 3.36
C THR A 9 0.24 23.73 2.75
N HIS A 10 0.20 23.94 1.43
CA HIS A 10 -0.99 24.47 0.75
C HIS A 10 -2.17 23.50 0.80
N SER A 11 -1.91 22.21 0.59
CA SER A 11 -2.95 21.16 0.67
C SER A 11 -3.48 21.00 2.09
N ALA A 12 -2.60 21.04 3.09
CA ALA A 12 -3.00 20.99 4.49
C ALA A 12 -3.87 22.18 4.90
N PHE A 13 -3.57 23.38 4.39
CA PHE A 13 -4.38 24.58 4.64
C PHE A 13 -5.78 24.48 4.01
N ALA A 14 -5.85 24.14 2.71
CA ALA A 14 -7.13 24.00 2.01
C ALA A 14 -8.00 22.92 2.66
N LEU A 15 -7.42 21.73 2.92
CA LEU A 15 -8.10 20.64 3.61
C LEU A 15 -8.56 21.05 5.01
N GLY A 16 -7.72 21.74 5.78
CA GLY A 16 -8.04 22.20 7.12
C GLY A 16 -9.29 23.07 7.17
N TYR A 17 -9.42 23.96 6.17
CA TYR A 17 -10.60 24.82 6.02
C TYR A 17 -11.81 24.07 5.48
N GLU A 18 -11.67 23.36 4.36
CA GLU A 18 -12.76 22.67 3.66
C GLU A 18 -13.37 21.53 4.49
N ALA A 19 -12.54 20.75 5.18
CA ALA A 19 -13.00 19.67 6.04
C ALA A 19 -13.43 20.14 7.44
N GLY A 20 -13.29 21.44 7.74
CA GLY A 20 -13.66 22.01 9.04
C GLY A 20 -12.93 21.33 10.21
N ILE A 21 -11.64 21.02 10.03
CA ILE A 21 -10.86 20.23 11.00
C ILE A 21 -10.87 20.84 12.40
N ASN A 22 -10.93 22.18 12.49
CA ASN A 22 -11.02 22.92 13.76
C ASN A 22 -12.32 22.69 14.55
N LYS A 23 -13.34 22.07 13.93
CA LYS A 23 -14.62 21.70 14.55
C LYS A 23 -14.71 20.20 14.84
N SER A 24 -13.68 19.44 14.50
CA SER A 24 -13.61 18.00 14.77
C SER A 24 -13.58 17.72 16.26
N THR A 25 -14.18 16.60 16.68
CA THR A 25 -14.11 16.11 18.07
C THR A 25 -12.84 15.31 18.35
N VAL A 26 -11.97 15.12 17.35
CA VAL A 26 -10.73 14.35 17.45
C VAL A 26 -9.66 15.16 18.17
N ASP A 27 -9.09 14.60 19.23
CA ASP A 27 -7.90 15.14 19.88
C ASP A 27 -6.63 14.74 19.11
N GLY A 28 -6.01 15.72 18.45
CA GLY A 28 -4.79 15.52 17.67
C GLY A 28 -3.59 15.06 18.50
N ASN A 29 -3.57 15.30 19.82
CA ASN A 29 -2.47 14.86 20.69
C ASN A 29 -2.46 13.34 20.91
N LEU A 30 -3.61 12.69 20.74
CA LEU A 30 -3.73 11.23 20.83
C LEU A 30 -3.39 10.52 19.52
N VAL A 31 -3.27 11.27 18.42
CA VAL A 31 -2.94 10.71 17.11
C VAL A 31 -1.42 10.65 16.96
N PRO A 32 -0.81 9.46 16.89
CA PRO A 32 0.63 9.36 16.73
C PRO A 32 1.08 9.87 15.35
N PRO A 33 2.33 10.35 15.22
CA PRO A 33 2.89 10.67 13.93
C PRO A 33 2.78 9.47 12.98
N SER A 34 2.50 9.72 11.71
CA SER A 34 2.33 8.68 10.67
C SER A 34 1.11 7.77 10.83
N CYS A 35 0.14 8.09 11.72
CA CYS A 35 -1.04 7.26 11.99
C CYS A 35 -1.75 6.75 10.72
N LEU A 36 -1.99 7.64 9.74
CA LEU A 36 -2.64 7.27 8.49
C LEU A 36 -1.83 6.25 7.68
N ILE A 37 -0.52 6.44 7.57
CA ILE A 37 0.39 5.55 6.84
C ILE A 37 0.39 4.17 7.51
N THR A 38 0.54 4.13 8.83
CA THR A 38 0.51 2.89 9.60
C THR A 38 -0.83 2.17 9.47
N PHE A 39 -1.94 2.91 9.47
CA PHE A 39 -3.28 2.33 9.32
C PHE A 39 -3.44 1.66 7.96
N VAL A 40 -3.02 2.33 6.88
CA VAL A 40 -3.04 1.77 5.51
C VAL A 40 -2.13 0.55 5.41
N GLN A 41 -0.90 0.62 5.92
CA GLN A 41 0.05 -0.50 5.92
C GLN A 41 -0.50 -1.72 6.66
N LYS A 42 -1.08 -1.53 7.85
CA LYS A 42 -1.69 -2.63 8.61
C LYS A 42 -2.93 -3.20 7.93
N ARG A 43 -3.74 -2.35 7.27
CA ARG A 43 -4.90 -2.82 6.50
C ARG A 43 -4.46 -3.71 5.33
N ILE A 44 -3.38 -3.35 4.62
CA ILE A 44 -2.84 -4.18 3.54
C ILE A 44 -2.36 -5.54 4.10
N GLN A 45 -1.57 -5.53 5.17
CA GLN A 45 -1.12 -6.77 5.83
C GLN A 45 -2.27 -7.64 6.31
N TYR A 46 -3.36 -7.02 6.80
CA TYR A 46 -4.56 -7.73 7.21
C TYR A 46 -5.23 -8.44 6.02
N LEU A 47 -5.33 -7.76 4.88
CA LEU A 47 -5.89 -8.35 3.65
C LEU A 47 -5.03 -9.52 3.15
N GLU A 48 -3.70 -9.37 3.12
CA GLU A 48 -2.77 -10.44 2.76
C GLU A 48 -2.93 -11.67 3.68
N LEU A 49 -3.15 -11.43 4.98
CA LEU A 49 -3.38 -12.50 5.95
C LEU A 49 -4.75 -13.19 5.77
N GLU A 50 -5.81 -12.43 5.50
CA GLU A 50 -7.14 -12.99 5.21
C GLU A 50 -7.10 -13.88 3.97
N GLU A 51 -6.40 -13.43 2.94
CA GLU A 51 -6.15 -14.19 1.72
C GLU A 51 -5.33 -15.46 2.00
N THR A 52 -4.26 -15.36 2.78
CA THR A 52 -3.42 -16.51 3.16
C THR A 52 -4.17 -17.51 4.04
N ALA A 53 -5.06 -17.04 4.93
CA ALA A 53 -5.90 -17.89 5.77
C ALA A 53 -7.09 -18.50 5.01
N SER A 54 -7.53 -17.87 3.92
CA SER A 54 -8.58 -18.36 3.02
C SER A 54 -8.08 -19.31 1.93
N ASN A 55 -6.76 -19.54 1.82
CA ASN A 55 -6.14 -20.49 0.89
C ASN A 55 -6.21 -21.96 1.39
N ASP A 56 -7.37 -22.34 1.91
CA ASP A 56 -7.86 -23.71 1.74
C ASP A 56 -8.67 -23.67 0.42
N ASP A 57 -7.97 -23.91 -0.70
CA ASP A 57 -8.51 -24.12 -2.06
C ASP A 57 -9.17 -22.96 -2.83
N THR A 58 -8.48 -21.84 -3.14
CA THR A 58 -8.90 -21.06 -4.33
C THR A 58 -7.74 -20.39 -5.06
N ASP A 59 -7.69 -20.65 -6.37
CA ASP A 59 -6.75 -20.11 -7.36
C ASP A 59 -6.62 -18.58 -7.30
N MET A 60 -5.74 -18.07 -6.45
CA MET A 60 -5.29 -16.67 -6.51
C MET A 60 -4.57 -16.44 -7.84
N ASP A 61 -4.90 -15.35 -8.53
CA ASP A 61 -4.24 -14.92 -9.76
C ASP A 61 -2.72 -14.97 -9.57
N GLU A 62 -2.06 -15.96 -10.18
CA GLU A 62 -0.62 -16.28 -10.05
C GLU A 62 0.28 -15.03 -10.21
N ASP A 63 -0.23 -14.03 -10.92
CA ASP A 63 0.47 -12.80 -11.23
C ASP A 63 0.76 -11.93 -9.97
N PHE A 64 -0.07 -11.97 -8.92
CA PHE A 64 0.17 -11.22 -7.67
C PHE A 64 1.27 -11.85 -6.82
N GLN A 65 1.53 -13.16 -6.95
CA GLN A 65 2.65 -13.83 -6.27
C GLN A 65 4.00 -13.25 -6.68
N PHE A 66 4.08 -12.61 -7.86
CA PHE A 66 5.31 -12.00 -8.34
C PHE A 66 5.54 -10.58 -7.81
N LEU A 67 4.53 -9.93 -7.22
CA LEU A 67 4.63 -8.54 -6.78
C LEU A 67 4.99 -8.46 -5.30
N GLN A 68 5.86 -7.52 -4.95
CA GLN A 68 6.04 -7.14 -3.56
C GLN A 68 5.01 -6.06 -3.19
N PRO A 69 4.56 -5.97 -1.93
CA PRO A 69 3.57 -4.97 -1.52
C PRO A 69 4.01 -3.53 -1.82
N ILE A 70 5.33 -3.26 -1.81
CA ILE A 70 5.89 -1.96 -2.18
C ILE A 70 5.71 -1.63 -3.66
N ASP A 71 5.73 -2.63 -4.55
CA ASP A 71 5.57 -2.45 -5.99
C ASP A 71 4.16 -1.92 -6.27
N LEU A 72 3.14 -2.49 -5.62
CA LEU A 72 1.73 -2.09 -5.78
C LEU A 72 1.44 -0.65 -5.33
N ILE A 73 2.22 -0.14 -4.36
CA ILE A 73 2.01 1.19 -3.77
C ILE A 73 2.78 2.27 -4.54
N THR A 74 3.94 1.93 -5.09
CA THR A 74 4.91 2.92 -5.59
C THR A 74 5.01 2.96 -7.11
N THR A 75 4.46 1.97 -7.78
CA THR A 75 4.65 1.74 -9.21
C THR A 75 3.32 1.80 -9.93
N ASP A 76 3.30 2.36 -11.15
CA ASP A 76 2.08 2.47 -11.94
C ASP A 76 1.73 1.15 -12.64
N VAL A 77 0.48 1.03 -13.11
CA VAL A 77 -0.07 -0.20 -13.68
C VAL A 77 0.75 -0.76 -14.85
N TYR A 78 1.33 0.11 -15.69
CA TYR A 78 2.13 -0.32 -16.83
C TYR A 78 3.44 -0.98 -16.37
N GLU A 79 4.11 -0.38 -15.40
CA GLU A 79 5.35 -0.90 -14.84
C GLU A 79 5.10 -2.17 -13.98
N LEU A 80 3.96 -2.27 -13.28
CA LEU A 80 3.55 -3.52 -12.63
C LEU A 80 3.45 -4.68 -13.63
N HIS A 81 2.81 -4.44 -14.78
CA HIS A 81 2.67 -5.43 -15.84
C HIS A 81 4.03 -5.93 -16.37
N LYS A 82 5.00 -5.01 -16.46
CA LYS A 82 6.36 -5.32 -16.88
C LYS A 82 7.11 -6.16 -15.87
N ILE A 83 6.97 -5.86 -14.57
CA ILE A 83 7.55 -6.63 -13.46
C ILE A 83 7.00 -8.06 -13.44
N ILE A 84 5.67 -8.22 -13.58
CA ILE A 84 5.01 -9.52 -13.66
C ILE A 84 5.56 -10.33 -14.84
N LYS A 85 5.57 -9.73 -16.03
CA LYS A 85 6.05 -10.39 -17.26
C LYS A 85 7.51 -10.85 -17.14
N GLU A 86 8.37 -10.03 -16.54
CA GLU A 86 9.78 -10.38 -16.36
C GLU A 86 9.96 -11.53 -15.35
N LYS A 87 9.26 -11.48 -14.21
CA LYS A 87 9.34 -12.51 -13.17
C LYS A 87 8.75 -13.85 -13.63
N LYS A 88 7.68 -13.83 -14.43
CA LYS A 88 7.08 -15.02 -15.04
C LYS A 88 8.07 -15.71 -16.00
N ARG A 89 8.77 -14.96 -16.85
CA ARG A 89 9.83 -15.47 -17.74
C ARG A 89 11.00 -16.11 -16.95
N LYS A 90 11.45 -15.46 -15.88
CA LYS A 90 12.53 -16.00 -15.00
C LYS A 90 12.11 -17.26 -14.24
N SER A 91 10.82 -17.47 -14.02
CA SER A 91 10.29 -18.68 -13.37
C SER A 91 10.26 -19.86 -14.37
N SER A 92 9.85 -19.62 -15.62
CA SER A 92 9.83 -20.65 -16.67
C SER A 92 11.22 -21.13 -17.08
N GLU A 93 12.21 -20.23 -17.12
CA GLU A 93 13.60 -20.57 -17.49
C GLU A 93 14.33 -21.40 -16.43
N ARG A 94 13.86 -21.40 -15.18
CA ARG A 94 14.45 -22.17 -14.07
C ARG A 94 13.89 -23.59 -13.96
N LYS A 95 12.87 -23.94 -14.76
CA LYS A 95 12.24 -25.27 -14.80
C LYS A 95 12.75 -26.16 -15.95
N THR A 96 13.72 -25.70 -16.74
CA THR A 96 14.46 -26.44 -17.77
C THR A 96 15.93 -26.56 -17.40
#